data_AF-A0A8T3XRQ9-F1
#
_entry.id   AF-A0A8T3XRQ9-F1
#
_cell.length_a   1.000
_cell.length_b   1.000
_cell.length_c   1.000
_cell.angle_alpha   90.00
_cell.angle_beta   90.00
_cell.angle_gamma   90.00
#
_symmetry.space_group_name_H-M   'P 1'
#
loop_
_entity.id
_entity.type
_entity.pdbx_description
1 polymer ?
#
loop_
_entity_poly.entity_id
_entity_poly.type
_entity_poly.pdbx_seq_one_letter_code
_entity_poly.pdbx_strand_id
1 'polypeptide(L)' 'MVDENVELVKITSGGTISIPKQFRRYLEMQKGDYVKMVLEGDHLLIKKANIS' A
#
# COMPACT_ATOMS: atom_id res chain seq x y z
N MET A 1 12.39 -19.41 -0.76
CA MET A 1 11.07 -19.09 -1.39
C MET A 1 10.93 -17.59 -1.27
N VAL A 2 10.90 -16.87 -2.40
CA VAL A 2 10.62 -15.44 -2.39
C VAL A 2 9.10 -15.34 -2.24
N ASP A 3 8.63 -14.78 -1.13
CA ASP A 3 7.20 -14.55 -0.96
C ASP A 3 6.79 -13.48 -1.98
N GLU A 4 6.03 -13.87 -3.00
CA GLU A 4 5.59 -12.97 -4.09
C GLU A 4 4.73 -11.79 -3.59
N ASN A 5 4.30 -11.84 -2.33
CA ASN A 5 3.50 -10.81 -1.68
C ASN A 5 4.30 -9.87 -0.77
N VAL A 6 5.62 -10.00 -0.72
CA VAL A 6 6.49 -9.16 0.12
C VAL A 6 7.47 -8.37 -0.72
N GLU A 7 7.42 -7.04 -0.60
CA GLU A 7 8.37 -6.15 -1.25
C GLU A 7 8.91 -5.14 -0.25
N LEU A 8 10.24 -5.09 -0.12
CA LEU A 8 10.90 -4.11 0.73
C LEU A 8 10.99 -2.78 -0.02
N VAL A 9 10.29 -1.77 0.49
CA VAL A 9 10.31 -0.41 -0.08
C VAL A 9 10.94 0.57 0.92
N LYS A 10 11.66 1.57 0.39
CA LYS A 10 12.26 2.64 1.19
C LYS A 10 11.27 3.79 1.36
N ILE A 11 11.21 4.35 2.57
CA ILE A 11 10.50 5.61 2.84
C ILE A 11 11.28 6.77 2.20
N THR A 12 10.60 7.59 1.41
CA THR A 12 11.20 8.79 0.80
C THR A 12 11.42 9.88 1.85
N SER A 13 12.20 10.91 1.53
CA SER A 13 12.41 12.05 2.43
C SER A 13 11.11 12.78 2.81
N GLY A 14 10.08 12.70 1.97
CA GLY A 14 8.75 13.26 2.25
C GLY A 14 7.86 12.38 3.12
N GLY A 15 8.37 11.26 3.64
CA GLY A 15 7.59 10.33 4.47
C GLY A 15 6.60 9.46 3.68
N THR A 16 6.79 9.34 2.36
CA THR A 16 5.90 8.53 1.50
C THR A 16 6.55 7.19 1.14
N ILE A 17 5.71 6.19 0.89
CA ILE A 17 6.09 4.94 0.22
C ILE A 17 5.33 4.83 -1.10
N SER A 18 6.00 4.29 -2.11
CA SER A 18 5.35 3.94 -3.37
C SER A 18 4.81 2.53 -3.27
N ILE A 19 3.50 2.35 -3.43
CA ILE A 19 2.90 1.01 -3.52
C ILE A 19 3.39 0.35 -4.83
N PRO A 20 4.08 -0.80 -4.75
CA PRO A 20 4.56 -1.53 -5.93
C PRO A 20 3.48 -1.79 -6.99
N LYS A 21 3.93 -1.91 -8.24
CA LYS A 21 3.03 -2.02 -9.40
C LYS A 21 2.16 -3.27 -9.35
N GLN A 22 2.65 -4.40 -8.84
CA GLN A 22 1.82 -5.60 -8.74
C GLN A 22 0.65 -5.42 -7.77
N PHE A 23 0.88 -4.79 -6.60
CA PHE A 23 -0.19 -4.60 -5.62
C PHE A 23 -1.23 -3.59 -6.11
N ARG A 24 -0.80 -2.51 -6.78
CA ARG A 24 -1.75 -1.58 -7.41
C ARG A 24 -2.60 -2.26 -8.48
N ARG A 25 -2.02 -3.12 -9.31
CA ARG A 25 -2.77 -3.89 -10.32
C ARG A 25 -3.74 -4.86 -9.66
N TYR A 26 -3.28 -5.60 -8.66
CA TYR A 26 -4.09 -6.59 -7.94
C TYR A 26 -5.29 -5.96 -7.23
N LEU A 27 -5.10 -4.79 -6.60
CA LEU A 27 -6.16 -4.05 -5.90
C LEU A 27 -6.92 -3.08 -6.82
N GLU A 28 -6.62 -3.10 -8.12
CA GLU A 28 -7.19 -2.20 -9.14
C GLU A 28 -7.12 -0.72 -8.71
N MET A 29 -6.01 -0.33 -8.10
CA MET A 29 -5.77 1.01 -7.60
C MET A 29 -5.29 1.93 -8.72
N GLN A 30 -5.88 3.10 -8.79
CA GLN A 30 -5.51 4.16 -9.73
C GLN A 30 -5.19 5.48 -9.02
N LYS A 31 -4.63 6.43 -9.78
CA LYS A 31 -4.38 7.78 -9.27
C LYS A 31 -5.72 8.41 -8.86
N GLY A 32 -5.77 8.91 -7.63
CA GLY A 32 -6.97 9.53 -7.07
C GLY A 32 -7.82 8.59 -6.20
N ASP A 33 -7.52 7.29 -6.21
CA ASP A 33 -8.14 6.37 -5.25
C ASP A 33 -7.71 6.70 -3.83
N TYR A 34 -8.64 6.51 -2.90
CA TYR A 34 -8.39 6.66 -1.48
C TYR A 34 -7.98 5.33 -0.87
N VAL A 35 -7.10 5.40 0.13
CA VAL A 35 -6.72 4.26 0.96
C VAL A 35 -6.99 4.58 2.42
N LYS A 36 -7.41 3.58 3.17
CA LYS A 36 -7.52 3.61 4.62
C LYS A 36 -6.26 3.00 5.22
N MET A 37 -5.60 3.75 6.11
CA MET A 37 -4.47 3.26 6.89
C MET A 37 -4.96 2.91 8.29
N VAL A 38 -4.61 1.73 8.79
CA VAL A 38 -4.96 1.26 10.13
C VAL A 38 -3.67 0.83 10.83
N LEU A 39 -3.45 1.33 12.04
CA LEU A 39 -2.38 0.87 12.92
C LEU A 39 -2.91 -0.28 13.77
N GLU A 40 -2.34 -1.47 13.61
CA GLU A 40 -2.66 -2.67 14.37
C GLU A 40 -1.38 -3.14 15.07
N GLY A 41 -1.26 -2.84 16.38
CA GLY A 41 -0.05 -3.16 17.15
C GLY A 41 1.18 -2.44 16.61
N ASP A 42 2.09 -3.22 16.02
CA ASP A 42 3.38 -2.78 15.49
C ASP A 42 3.42 -2.62 13.96
N HIS A 43 2.29 -2.81 13.27
CA HIS A 43 2.24 -2.75 11.81
C HIS A 43 1.08 -1.90 11.26
N LEU A 44 1.27 -1.38 10.04
CA LEU A 44 0.29 -0.60 9.31
C LEU A 44 -0.38 -1.47 8.24
N LEU A 45 -1.71 -1.55 8.27
CA LEU A 45 -2.51 -2.11 7.19
C LEU A 45 -3.00 -0.99 6.27
N ILE A 46 -2.80 -1.16 4.96
CA ILE A 46 -3.31 -0.27 3.92
C ILE A 46 -4.44 -1.00 3.18
N LYS A 47 -5.64 -0.44 3.20
CA LYS A 47 -6.84 -1.00 2.55
C LYS A 47 -7.36 -0.02 1.50
N LYS A 48 -7.75 -0.49 0.31
CA LYS A 48 -8.48 0.35 -0.65
C LYS A 48 -9.77 0.84 0.01
N ALA A 49 -10.07 2.13 -0.13
CA ALA A 49 -11.29 2.73 0.39
C ALA A 49 -12.23 3.08 -0.76
N ASN A 50 -13.50 2.70 -0.62
CA ASN A 50 -14.58 3.18 -1.48
C ASN A 50 -15.24 4.34 -0.75
N ILE A 51 -15.11 5.55 -1.30
CA ILE A 51 -15.79 6.74 -0.79
C ILE A 51 -16.97 7.00 -1.72
N SER A 52 -18.18 6.93 -1.16
CA SER A 52 -19.45 7.24 -1.79
C SER A 52 -19.91 8.64 -1.46
#